data_AF-A0A8T3S6I3-F1
#
_entry.id   AF-A0A8T3S6I3-F1
#
_cell.length_a   1.000
_cell.length_b   1.000
_cell.length_c   1.000
_cell.angle_alpha   90.00
_cell.angle_beta   90.00
_cell.angle_gamma   90.00
#
_symmetry.space_group_name_H-M   'P 1'
#
loop_
_entity.id
_entity.type
_entity.pdbx_description
1 polymer ?
#
loop_
_entity_poly.entity_id
_entity_poly.type
_entity_poly.pdbx_seq_one_letter_code
_entity_poly.pdbx_strand_id
1 'polypeptide(L)' 'MSPSTRRALELLRSREWVSGNELFQVAGTRYGARLNELKNDHGYRWEKRWVKGRAVPFYHLLPPEKPEQLTLEQVAS' A
#
# COMPACT_ATOMS: atom_id res chain seq x y z
N MET A 1 15.35 -0.73 -2.05
CA MET A 1 14.49 -1.11 -0.91
C MET A 1 15.31 -1.43 0.33
N SER A 2 15.12 -0.70 1.45
CA SER A 2 15.79 -0.98 2.74
C SER A 2 15.14 -2.17 3.49
N PRO A 3 15.81 -2.79 4.49
CA PRO A 3 15.20 -3.87 5.29
C PRO A 3 13.87 -3.48 5.94
N SER A 4 13.77 -2.25 6.46
CA SER A 4 12.55 -1.72 7.06
C SER A 4 11.45 -1.46 6.01
N THR A 5 11.84 -1.02 4.81
CA THR A 5 10.93 -0.86 3.65
C THR A 5 10.37 -2.22 3.22
N ARG A 6 11.22 -3.26 3.18
CA ARG A 6 10.81 -4.64 2.87
C ARG A 6 9.82 -5.17 3.91
N ARG A 7 10.13 -5.04 5.21
CA ARG A 7 9.23 -5.48 6.29
C ARG A 7 7.88 -4.77 6.27
N ALA A 8 7.85 -3.47 5.97
CA ALA A 8 6.61 -2.72 5.79
C ALA A 8 5.76 -3.31 4.65
N LEU A 9 6.39 -3.62 3.51
CA LEU A 9 5.72 -4.25 2.38
C LEU A 9 5.21 -5.65 2.71
N GLU A 10 6.01 -6.47 3.39
CA GLU A 10 5.60 -7.81 3.82
C GLU A 10 4.37 -7.76 4.73
N LEU A 11 4.36 -6.84 5.69
CA LEU A 11 3.21 -6.61 6.56
C LEU A 11 1.97 -6.21 5.74
N LEU A 12 2.10 -5.26 4.82
CA LEU A 12 1.02 -4.82 3.91
C LEU A 12 0.50 -5.92 2.99
N ARG A 13 1.32 -6.93 2.65
CA ARG A 13 0.89 -8.08 1.85
C ARG A 13 0.25 -9.19 2.68
N SER A 14 0.58 -9.27 3.96
CA SER A 14 0.08 -10.31 4.86
C SER A 14 -1.34 -10.06 5.35
N ARG A 15 -1.85 -8.82 5.24
CA ARG A 15 -3.15 -8.41 5.77
C ARG A 15 -3.82 -7.45 4.80
N GLU A 16 -5.14 -7.48 4.78
CA GLU A 16 -5.92 -6.54 3.99
C GLU A 16 -5.70 -5.10 4.53
N TRP A 17 -5.97 -4.86 5.81
CA TRP A 17 -5.78 -3.56 6.43
C TRP A 17 -4.68 -3.59 7.49
N VAL A 18 -3.74 -2.67 7.40
CA VAL A 18 -2.63 -2.50 8.34
C VAL A 18 -2.68 -1.12 8.98
N SER A 19 -2.62 -1.03 10.30
CA SER A 19 -2.60 0.25 10.98
C SER A 19 -1.21 0.91 10.93
N GLY A 20 -1.18 2.25 11.03
CA GLY A 20 0.07 3.00 11.16
C GLY A 20 0.91 2.58 12.37
N ASN A 21 0.28 2.06 13.43
CA ASN A 21 1.00 1.56 14.61
C ASN A 21 1.76 0.26 14.31
N GLU A 22 1.18 -0.65 13.51
CA GLU A 22 1.86 -1.88 13.11
C GLU A 22 3.00 -1.60 12.14
N LEU A 23 2.79 -0.65 11.21
CA LEU A 23 3.86 -0.15 10.35
C LEU A 23 4.99 0.48 11.16
N PHE A 24 4.66 1.26 12.20
CA PHE A 24 5.64 1.80 13.13
C PHE A 24 6.44 0.70 13.84
N GLN A 25 5.81 -0.39 14.26
CA GLN A 25 6.50 -1.50 14.93
C GLN A 25 7.51 -2.21 14.01
N VAL A 26 7.18 -2.41 12.72
CA VAL A 26 8.07 -3.14 11.80
C VAL A 26 9.06 -2.24 11.06
N ALA A 27 8.72 -0.98 10.84
CA ALA A 27 9.48 -0.04 10.01
C ALA A 27 10.04 1.18 10.78
N GLY A 28 9.72 1.28 12.08
CA GLY A 28 10.20 2.30 12.99
C GLY A 28 9.49 3.66 12.87
N THR A 29 10.06 4.66 13.54
CA THR A 29 9.56 6.06 13.54
C THR A 29 9.44 6.69 12.16
N ARG A 30 10.19 6.16 11.17
CA ARG A 30 10.18 6.62 9.78
C ARG A 30 9.31 5.78 8.86
N TYR A 31 8.33 5.02 9.38
CA TYR A 31 7.47 4.18 8.53
C TYR A 31 6.78 4.98 7.41
N GLY A 32 6.44 6.25 7.64
CA GLY A 32 5.89 7.13 6.60
C GLY A 32 6.85 7.37 5.43
N ALA A 33 8.15 7.52 5.69
CA ALA A 33 9.18 7.61 4.65
C ALA A 33 9.34 6.28 3.92
N ARG A 34 9.27 5.15 4.64
CA ARG A 34 9.31 3.81 4.05
C ARG A 34 8.13 3.53 3.13
N LEU A 35 6.92 3.95 3.53
CA LEU A 35 5.77 3.96 2.63
C LEU A 35 6.09 4.82 1.41
N ASN A 36 6.52 6.07 1.59
CA ASN A 36 6.83 6.95 0.45
C ASN A 36 7.84 6.35 -0.55
N GLU A 37 8.87 5.65 -0.07
CA GLU A 37 9.80 4.87 -0.91
C GLU A 37 9.07 3.75 -1.70
N LEU A 38 8.19 2.98 -1.04
CA LEU A 38 7.39 1.95 -1.73
C LEU A 38 6.53 2.53 -2.86
N LYS A 39 5.98 3.74 -2.68
CA LYS A 39 5.18 4.40 -3.72
C LYS A 39 6.03 4.96 -4.86
N ASN A 40 7.04 5.77 -4.55
CA ASN A 40 7.76 6.51 -5.59
C ASN A 40 8.86 5.67 -6.26
N ASP A 41 9.56 4.83 -5.50
CA ASP A 41 10.72 4.09 -6.02
C ASP A 41 10.32 2.70 -6.54
N HIS A 42 9.17 2.19 -6.08
CA HIS A 42 8.73 0.82 -6.35
C HIS A 42 7.32 0.71 -6.93
N GLY A 43 6.61 1.83 -7.12
CA GLY A 43 5.30 1.86 -7.78
C GLY A 43 4.15 1.23 -6.99
N TYR A 44 4.33 0.92 -5.71
CA TYR A 44 3.25 0.38 -4.88
C TYR A 44 2.20 1.44 -4.56
N ARG A 45 0.95 1.02 -4.52
CA ARG A 45 -0.20 1.88 -4.19
C ARG A 45 -0.97 1.28 -3.03
N TRP A 46 -1.61 2.12 -2.23
CA TRP A 46 -2.46 1.69 -1.14
C TRP A 46 -3.61 2.66 -0.90
N GLU A 47 -4.73 2.14 -0.42
CA GLU A 47 -5.81 2.95 0.14
C GLU A 47 -5.43 3.39 1.56
N LYS A 48 -5.67 4.66 1.90
CA LYS A 48 -5.49 5.19 3.25
C LYS A 48 -6.86 5.52 3.84
N ARG A 49 -7.22 4.89 4.96
CA ARG A 49 -8.49 5.11 5.66
C ARG A 49 -8.27 5.62 7.07
N TRP A 50 -9.11 6.55 7.51
CA TRP A 50 -9.19 6.97 8.92
C TRP A 50 -10.43 6.35 9.56
N VAL A 51 -10.25 5.78 10.75
CA VAL A 51 -11.34 5.15 11.51
C VAL A 51 -11.70 6.06 12.68
N LYS A 52 -12.99 6.41 12.83
CA LYS A 52 -13.48 7.26 13.93
C LYS A 52 -13.09 6.65 15.28
N GLY A 53 -12.45 7.42 16.15
CA GLY A 53 -11.95 6.96 17.44
C GLY A 53 -10.56 6.32 17.41
N ARG A 54 -9.87 6.27 16.26
CA ARG A 54 -8.47 5.86 16.15
C ARG A 54 -7.58 7.06 15.82
N ALA A 55 -6.48 7.21 16.55
CA ALA A 55 -5.50 8.29 16.35
C ALA A 55 -4.55 8.04 15.16
N VAL A 56 -4.59 6.85 14.55
CA VAL A 56 -3.70 6.45 13.45
C VAL A 56 -4.50 6.01 12.22
N PRO A 57 -3.97 6.27 11.01
CA PRO A 57 -4.58 5.78 9.77
C PRO A 57 -4.34 4.28 9.58
N PHE A 58 -5.14 3.68 8.70
CA PHE A 58 -4.99 2.33 8.18
C PHE A 58 -4.64 2.38 6.69
N TYR A 59 -3.88 1.40 6.24
CA TYR A 59 -3.34 1.28 4.91
C TYR A 59 -3.68 -0.10 4.34
N HIS A 60 -4.21 -0.13 3.13
CA HIS A 60 -4.51 -1.37 2.39
C HIS A 60 -3.77 -1.38 1.07
N LEU A 61 -2.90 -2.36 0.84
CA LEU A 61 -2.14 -2.46 -0.40
C LEU A 61 -3.10 -2.73 -1.57
N LEU A 62 -3.12 -1.83 -2.54
CA LEU A 62 -3.92 -2.01 -3.73
C LEU A 62 -3.20 -3.00 -4.66
N PRO A 63 -3.94 -3.89 -5.34
CA PRO A 63 -3.36 -4.67 -6.42
C PRO A 63 -2.78 -3.72 -7.46
N PRO A 64 -1.73 -4.14 -8.20
CA PRO A 64 -1.32 -3.41 -9.39
C PRO A 64 -2.56 -3.24 -10.25
N GLU A 65 -2.85 -2.00 -10.70
CA GLU A 65 -3.87 -1.79 -11.71
C GLU A 65 -3.52 -2.72 -12.86
N LYS A 66 -4.36 -3.74 -13.09
CA LYS A 66 -4.35 -4.36 -14.41
C LYS A 66 -4.55 -3.17 -15.34
N PRO A 67 -3.70 -2.98 -16.37
CA PRO A 67 -4.12 -2.10 -17.45
C PRO A 67 -5.50 -2.59 -17.81
N GLU A 68 -6.49 -1.73 -17.60
CA GLU A 68 -7.83 -1.97 -18.07
C GLU A 68 -7.61 -2.29 -19.55
N GLN A 69 -7.74 -3.57 -19.89
CA GLN A 69 -7.61 -4.00 -21.26
C GLN A 69 -8.80 -3.31 -21.89
N LEU A 70 -8.54 -2.19 -22.56
CA LEU A 70 -9.43 -1.59 -23.52
C LEU A 70 -9.61 -2.67 -24.60
N THR A 71 -10.41 -3.70 -24.30
CA THR A 71 -11.21 -4.35 -25.32
C THR A 71 -12.23 -3.28 -25.69
N LEU A 72 -11.78 -2.36 -26.55
CA LEU A 72 -12.63 -1.85 -27.59
C LEU A 72 -13.44 -3.03 -28.09
N GLU A 73 -14.73 -2.83 -28.11
CA GLU A 73 -15.77 -3.49 -28.89
C GLU A 73 -15.35 -3.68 -30.37
N GLN A 74 -14.23 -4.37 -30.64
CA GLN A 74 -13.71 -4.72 -31.97
C GLN A 74 -14.37 -5.99 -32.53
N VAL A 75 -15.55 -6.32 -32.02
CA VAL A 75 -16.39 -7.40 -32.52
C VAL A 75 -17.85 -6.96 -32.41
N ALA A 76 -18.33 -6.08 -33.30
CA ALA A 76 -19.72 -6.09 -33.84
C ALA A 76 -20.05 -4.90 -34.78
N SER A 77 -19.51 -4.88 -36.00
CA SER A 77 -20.19 -4.64 -37.29
C SER A 77 -19.19 -4.41 -38.41
#